data_AF-A0A256XM28-F1
#
_entry.id   AF-A0A256XM28-F1
#
_cell.length_a   1.000
_cell.length_b   1.000
_cell.length_c   1.000
_cell.angle_alpha   90.00
_cell.angle_beta   90.00
_cell.angle_gamma   90.00
#
_symmetry.space_group_name_H-M   'P 1'
#
loop_
_entity.id
_entity.type
_entity.pdbx_description
1 polymer ?
#
loop_
_entity_poly.entity_id
_entity_poly.type
_entity_poly.pdbx_seq_one_letter_code
_entity_poly.pdbx_strand_id
1 'polypeptide(L)'
;MKRTIAILIGITLLATLGITANAETISDPTGDVWNFDWSSGIYNFEHVSKPNVDITEVSYTVNGDQITIALKVYGTVSNSELCHYYAYVNTSDSTYWISWIEGEGLGMAMNEGAMQMDLEPEITVSGNTVTAVFNVVGTFSSGIELWGWAAEYSIEGDITSEYWQDWAPNDYDPYFGDDDDDDTTPGDDDDDDTTPGDDDDDDTTPPTPPIPPTTPGFEILTLIAAIGVALIALRKRK
;
A
#
# COMPACT_ATOMS: atom_id res chain seq x y z
N MET A 1 -41.54 -25.34 17.71
CA MET A 1 -40.57 -25.99 16.80
C MET A 1 -40.53 -25.37 15.41
N LYS A 2 -41.57 -25.45 14.57
CA LYS A 2 -41.52 -24.95 13.18
C LYS A 2 -41.13 -23.46 13.03
N ARG A 3 -41.60 -22.59 13.93
CA ARG A 3 -41.25 -21.15 13.95
C ARG A 3 -39.84 -20.85 14.44
N THR A 4 -39.27 -21.72 15.28
CA THR A 4 -37.91 -21.54 15.83
C THR A 4 -36.84 -21.94 14.81
N ILE A 5 -37.11 -23.00 14.03
CA ILE A 5 -36.26 -23.46 12.93
C ILE A 5 -36.21 -22.41 11.81
N ALA A 6 -37.35 -21.79 11.46
CA ALA A 6 -37.40 -20.73 10.44
C ALA A 6 -36.59 -19.47 10.84
N ILE A 7 -36.56 -19.12 12.13
CA ILE A 7 -35.78 -17.98 12.65
C ILE A 7 -34.28 -18.30 12.64
N LEU A 8 -33.90 -19.52 13.02
CA LEU A 8 -32.50 -19.96 12.94
C LEU A 8 -32.00 -19.97 11.51
N ILE A 9 -32.76 -20.52 10.56
CA ILE A 9 -32.42 -20.48 9.13
C ILE A 9 -32.29 -19.04 8.63
N GLY A 10 -33.20 -18.14 9.02
CA GLY A 10 -33.12 -16.72 8.64
C GLY A 10 -31.90 -15.98 9.19
N ILE A 11 -31.49 -16.27 10.43
CA ILE A 11 -30.29 -15.69 11.05
C ILE A 11 -29.02 -16.28 10.42
N THR A 12 -29.00 -17.58 10.12
CA THR A 12 -27.89 -18.22 9.41
C THR A 12 -27.76 -17.68 7.98
N LEU A 13 -28.87 -17.44 7.27
CA LEU A 13 -28.85 -16.84 5.93
C LEU A 13 -28.35 -15.38 5.95
N LEU A 14 -28.73 -14.60 6.96
CA LEU A 14 -28.21 -13.24 7.17
C LEU A 14 -26.72 -13.23 7.54
N ALA A 15 -26.25 -14.23 8.31
CA ALA A 15 -24.85 -14.36 8.66
C ALA A 15 -23.98 -14.81 7.46
N THR A 16 -24.54 -15.55 6.50
CA THR A 16 -23.83 -15.93 5.25
C THR A 16 -23.90 -14.89 4.14
N LEU A 17 -24.78 -13.88 4.26
CA LEU A 17 -24.78 -12.68 3.39
C LEU A 17 -23.77 -11.63 3.86
N GLY A 18 -22.81 -12.03 4.71
CA GLY A 18 -21.67 -11.18 5.07
C GLY A 18 -21.00 -10.71 3.80
N ILE A 19 -21.22 -9.44 3.47
CA ILE A 19 -20.49 -8.71 2.45
C ILE A 19 -19.03 -8.88 2.84
N THR A 20 -18.28 -9.64 2.05
CA THR A 20 -16.83 -9.76 2.23
C THR A 20 -16.27 -8.39 1.90
N ALA A 21 -16.04 -7.57 2.93
CA ALA A 21 -15.27 -6.34 2.80
C ALA A 21 -13.82 -6.77 2.59
N ASN A 22 -13.29 -6.54 1.39
CA ASN A 22 -11.87 -6.68 1.14
C ASN A 22 -11.21 -5.38 1.56
N ALA A 23 -10.25 -5.47 2.46
CA ALA A 23 -9.50 -4.33 2.93
C ALA A 23 -8.07 -4.76 3.19
N GLU A 24 -7.13 -3.94 2.77
CA GLU A 24 -5.73 -4.11 3.08
C GLU A 24 -5.17 -2.78 3.55
N THR A 25 -4.17 -2.86 4.41
CA THR A 25 -3.48 -1.71 4.97
C THR A 25 -2.02 -2.09 5.11
N ILE A 26 -1.16 -1.29 4.49
CA ILE A 26 0.28 -1.32 4.65
C ILE A 26 0.63 -0.16 5.57
N SER A 27 1.30 -0.46 6.67
CA SER A 27 1.90 0.53 7.54
C SER A 27 3.36 0.68 7.17
N ASP A 28 3.84 1.91 7.20
CA ASP A 28 5.21 2.26 6.86
C ASP A 28 5.87 2.95 8.06
N PRO A 29 7.20 2.79 8.27
CA PRO A 29 7.94 3.53 9.28
C PRO A 29 7.87 5.06 9.05
N THR A 30 8.57 5.81 9.90
CA THR A 30 8.70 7.27 9.70
C THR A 30 10.18 7.61 9.70
N GLY A 31 10.57 8.66 9.00
CA GLY A 31 11.95 9.13 8.93
C GLY A 31 12.83 8.35 7.94
N ASP A 32 12.21 7.63 7.01
CA ASP A 32 12.78 6.87 5.90
C ASP A 32 12.70 7.61 4.56
N VAL A 33 12.30 8.88 4.56
CA VAL A 33 12.31 9.71 3.35
C VAL A 33 13.73 9.86 2.80
N TRP A 34 13.91 9.49 1.53
CA TRP A 34 15.13 9.78 0.78
C TRP A 34 15.20 11.24 0.35
N ASN A 35 16.35 11.86 0.58
CA ASN A 35 16.72 13.11 -0.05
C ASN A 35 17.79 12.88 -1.11
N PHE A 36 17.49 13.37 -2.30
CA PHE A 36 18.43 13.51 -3.39
C PHE A 36 18.79 14.99 -3.49
N ASP A 37 20.08 15.32 -3.41
CA ASP A 37 20.57 16.67 -3.68
C ASP A 37 21.75 16.63 -4.65
N TRP A 38 21.65 17.44 -5.70
CA TRP A 38 22.75 17.72 -6.62
C TRP A 38 23.20 19.17 -6.51
N SER A 39 23.75 19.53 -5.34
CA SER A 39 24.29 20.86 -5.11
C SER A 39 25.79 20.94 -5.42
N SER A 40 26.18 22.01 -6.12
CA SER A 40 27.60 22.35 -6.38
C SER A 40 28.45 21.27 -7.07
N GLY A 41 27.81 20.35 -7.81
CA GLY A 41 28.49 19.27 -8.53
C GLY A 41 28.82 18.04 -7.67
N ILE A 42 28.31 17.96 -6.44
CA ILE A 42 28.42 16.79 -5.55
C ILE A 42 27.03 16.15 -5.46
N TYR A 43 26.99 14.83 -5.55
CA TYR A 43 25.79 14.05 -5.33
C TYR A 43 25.67 13.70 -3.86
N ASN A 44 24.55 14.03 -3.22
CA ASN A 44 24.23 13.64 -1.86
C ASN A 44 22.97 12.79 -1.83
N PHE A 45 23.01 11.71 -1.05
CA PHE A 45 21.91 10.78 -0.86
C PHE A 45 21.85 10.41 0.61
N GLU A 46 20.76 10.79 1.28
CA GLU A 46 20.60 10.56 2.71
C GLU A 46 19.12 10.44 3.09
N HIS A 47 18.86 9.73 4.19
CA HIS A 47 17.55 9.78 4.83
C HIS A 47 17.40 11.05 5.66
N VAL A 48 16.30 11.75 5.46
CA VAL A 48 15.99 12.99 6.18
C VAL A 48 14.56 13.01 6.69
N SER A 49 14.26 13.91 7.61
CA SER A 49 12.86 14.15 8.02
C SER A 49 12.19 15.12 7.05
N LYS A 50 11.15 14.65 6.37
CA LYS A 50 10.28 15.48 5.51
C LYS A 50 8.81 15.09 5.71
N PRO A 51 8.15 15.62 6.77
CA PRO A 51 6.85 15.11 7.23
C PRO A 51 5.73 15.03 6.19
N ASN A 52 5.69 15.95 5.23
CA ASN A 52 4.61 16.02 4.24
C ASN A 52 4.76 15.03 3.08
N VAL A 53 5.88 14.32 2.97
CA VAL A 53 6.09 13.23 2.01
C VAL A 53 6.35 11.88 2.68
N ASP A 54 6.76 11.87 3.95
CA ASP A 54 6.91 10.70 4.81
C ASP A 54 5.58 9.92 4.92
N ILE A 55 5.44 8.81 4.21
CA ILE A 55 4.24 7.98 4.16
C ILE A 55 4.20 7.14 5.43
N THR A 56 3.02 6.99 6.01
CA THR A 56 2.82 6.16 7.22
C THR A 56 1.84 5.02 6.99
N GLU A 57 0.98 5.18 5.98
CA GLU A 57 -0.05 4.19 5.68
C GLU A 57 -0.53 4.33 4.24
N VAL A 58 -0.67 3.19 3.57
CA VAL A 58 -1.43 3.06 2.32
C VAL A 58 -2.48 1.99 2.54
N SER A 59 -3.73 2.26 2.17
CA SER A 59 -4.82 1.32 2.37
C SER A 59 -5.84 1.35 1.25
N TYR A 60 -6.60 0.26 1.15
CA TYR A 60 -7.86 0.27 0.41
C TYR A 60 -8.95 -0.45 1.19
N THR A 61 -10.21 -0.14 0.86
CA THR A 61 -11.38 -0.86 1.37
C THR A 61 -12.46 -0.94 0.29
N VAL A 62 -13.05 -2.12 0.13
CA VAL A 62 -14.15 -2.37 -0.80
C VAL A 62 -15.46 -2.51 -0.01
N ASN A 63 -16.42 -1.65 -0.31
CA ASN A 63 -17.74 -1.61 0.32
C ASN A 63 -18.83 -1.65 -0.75
N GLY A 64 -19.31 -2.85 -1.08
CA GLY A 64 -20.27 -3.04 -2.16
C GLY A 64 -19.62 -2.75 -3.51
N ASP A 65 -20.18 -1.80 -4.27
CA ASP A 65 -19.72 -1.46 -5.61
C ASP A 65 -18.69 -0.31 -5.62
N GLN A 66 -18.16 0.06 -4.45
CA GLN A 66 -17.15 1.11 -4.30
C GLN A 66 -15.87 0.57 -3.68
N ILE A 67 -14.73 1.03 -4.19
CA ILE A 67 -13.43 0.94 -3.55
C ILE A 67 -13.01 2.34 -3.09
N THR A 68 -12.49 2.42 -1.87
CA THR A 68 -11.82 3.59 -1.32
C THR A 68 -10.34 3.30 -1.20
N ILE A 69 -9.48 4.15 -1.76
CA ILE A 69 -8.02 4.10 -1.63
C ILE A 69 -7.59 5.30 -0.80
N ALA A 70 -6.67 5.10 0.15
CA ALA A 70 -6.14 6.16 0.98
C ALA A 70 -4.62 6.07 1.10
N LEU A 71 -3.96 7.23 0.99
CA LEU A 71 -2.54 7.42 1.29
C LEU A 71 -2.41 8.46 2.39
N LYS A 72 -1.66 8.13 3.43
CA LYS A 72 -1.49 8.95 4.61
C LYS A 72 -0.03 9.25 4.87
N VAL A 73 0.28 10.52 5.08
CA VAL A 73 1.62 10.99 5.46
C VAL A 73 1.72 11.34 6.95
N TYR A 74 2.94 11.41 7.48
CA TYR A 74 3.23 11.76 8.86
C TYR A 74 2.77 13.19 9.21
N GLY A 75 3.05 14.13 8.30
CA GLY A 75 2.74 15.56 8.40
C GLY A 75 1.34 15.91 7.92
N THR A 76 1.23 16.92 7.05
CA THR A 76 -0.02 17.33 6.40
C THR A 76 0.20 17.23 4.89
N VAL A 77 -0.82 16.82 4.13
CA VAL A 77 -0.77 16.84 2.66
C VAL A 77 -0.57 18.29 2.21
N SER A 78 0.47 18.52 1.42
CA SER A 78 0.88 19.85 0.99
C SER A 78 0.12 20.28 -0.25
N ASN A 79 -0.49 21.47 -0.22
CA ASN A 79 -1.15 22.05 -1.39
C ASN A 79 -0.16 22.87 -2.22
N SER A 80 0.78 22.19 -2.87
CA SER A 80 1.84 22.77 -3.70
C SER A 80 2.01 21.97 -4.98
N GLU A 81 2.32 22.65 -6.09
CA GLU A 81 2.75 22.04 -7.37
C GLU A 81 4.04 21.23 -7.24
N LEU A 82 4.78 21.38 -6.14
CA LEU A 82 6.02 20.65 -5.91
C LEU A 82 5.78 19.31 -5.21
N CYS A 83 4.60 19.09 -4.61
CA CYS A 83 4.31 17.91 -3.79
C CYS A 83 3.35 16.97 -4.52
N HIS A 84 3.82 15.75 -4.78
CA HIS A 84 3.09 14.73 -5.51
C HIS A 84 2.74 13.58 -4.56
N TYR A 85 1.54 13.04 -4.72
CA TYR A 85 1.05 11.91 -3.96
C TYR A 85 0.41 10.92 -4.90
N TYR A 86 0.83 9.66 -4.83
CA TYR A 86 0.38 8.59 -5.70
C TYR A 86 0.06 7.34 -4.88
N ALA A 87 -1.06 6.67 -5.17
CA ALA A 87 -1.36 5.38 -4.59
C ALA A 87 -1.94 4.45 -5.64
N TYR A 88 -1.62 3.17 -5.50
CA TYR A 88 -1.86 2.14 -6.49
C TYR A 88 -2.46 0.90 -5.83
N VAL A 89 -3.54 0.38 -6.42
CA VAL A 89 -4.10 -0.92 -6.10
C VAL A 89 -4.21 -1.70 -7.39
N ASN A 90 -3.55 -2.83 -7.47
CA ASN A 90 -3.68 -3.75 -8.58
C ASN A 90 -4.16 -5.09 -8.06
N THR A 91 -4.93 -5.77 -8.88
CA THR A 91 -5.46 -7.11 -8.63
C THR A 91 -5.15 -7.95 -9.86
N SER A 92 -5.51 -9.24 -9.81
CA SER A 92 -5.38 -10.10 -10.99
C SER A 92 -6.19 -9.66 -12.22
N ASP A 93 -7.19 -8.79 -12.10
CA ASP A 93 -8.07 -8.40 -13.21
C ASP A 93 -8.35 -6.90 -13.35
N SER A 94 -7.94 -6.08 -12.38
CA SER A 94 -8.24 -4.66 -12.34
C SER A 94 -7.15 -3.85 -11.66
N THR A 95 -6.98 -2.63 -12.13
CA THR A 95 -6.00 -1.67 -11.64
C THR A 95 -6.71 -0.37 -11.29
N TYR A 96 -6.30 0.20 -10.16
CA TYR A 96 -6.77 1.48 -9.65
C TYR A 96 -5.56 2.31 -9.26
N TRP A 97 -5.55 3.59 -9.62
CA TRP A 97 -4.55 4.50 -9.12
C TRP A 97 -5.06 5.91 -8.97
N ILE A 98 -4.41 6.64 -8.08
CA ILE A 98 -4.66 8.04 -7.79
C ILE A 98 -3.35 8.80 -7.92
N SER A 99 -3.45 10.03 -8.40
CA SER A 99 -2.41 11.03 -8.37
C SER A 99 -3.03 12.32 -7.87
N TRP A 100 -2.38 13.00 -6.94
CA TRP A 100 -2.84 14.29 -6.44
C TRP A 100 -1.68 15.28 -6.33
N ILE A 101 -1.93 16.52 -6.77
CA ILE A 101 -0.97 17.62 -6.81
C ILE A 101 -1.75 18.94 -6.75
N GLU A 102 -1.28 19.92 -5.96
CA GLU A 102 -1.84 21.29 -5.92
C GLU A 102 -3.38 21.41 -5.84
N GLY A 103 -4.06 20.50 -5.13
CA GLY A 103 -5.52 20.55 -4.99
C GLY A 103 -6.28 19.92 -6.15
N GLU A 104 -5.57 19.46 -7.18
CA GLU A 104 -6.10 18.70 -8.31
C GLU A 104 -5.78 17.21 -8.12
N GLY A 105 -6.78 16.38 -8.39
CA GLY A 105 -6.65 14.93 -8.34
C GLY A 105 -6.98 14.33 -9.69
N LEU A 106 -6.21 13.33 -10.09
CA LEU A 106 -6.50 12.44 -11.20
C LEU A 106 -6.54 11.02 -10.66
N GLY A 107 -7.41 10.19 -11.22
CA GLY A 107 -7.30 8.76 -10.97
C GLY A 107 -7.97 7.97 -12.07
N MET A 108 -7.62 6.70 -12.13
CA MET A 108 -8.16 5.77 -13.10
C MET A 108 -8.44 4.43 -12.43
N ALA A 109 -9.62 3.88 -12.68
CA ALA A 109 -9.91 2.47 -12.50
C ALA A 109 -10.02 1.82 -13.89
N MET A 110 -9.42 0.65 -14.08
CA MET A 110 -9.53 -0.11 -15.32
C MET A 110 -9.64 -1.62 -15.05
N ASN A 111 -10.43 -2.31 -15.87
CA ASN A 111 -10.45 -3.77 -15.95
C ASN A 111 -10.10 -4.22 -17.37
N GLU A 112 -9.03 -5.00 -17.50
CA GLU A 112 -8.51 -5.43 -18.81
C GLU A 112 -9.49 -6.34 -19.57
N GLY A 113 -10.30 -7.12 -18.85
CA GLY A 113 -11.26 -8.06 -19.44
C GLY A 113 -12.57 -7.41 -19.91
N ALA A 114 -12.99 -6.31 -19.28
CA ALA A 114 -14.31 -5.71 -19.47
C ALA A 114 -14.28 -4.33 -20.16
N MET A 115 -13.08 -3.72 -20.35
CA MET A 115 -12.92 -2.34 -20.84
C MET A 115 -13.71 -1.31 -20.03
N GLN A 116 -13.95 -1.58 -18.75
CA GLN A 116 -14.61 -0.64 -17.85
C GLN A 116 -13.57 0.36 -17.35
N MET A 117 -13.87 1.65 -17.46
CA MET A 117 -13.01 2.73 -16.99
C MET A 117 -13.80 3.69 -16.09
N ASP A 118 -13.19 4.07 -14.98
CA ASP A 118 -13.63 5.21 -14.15
C ASP A 118 -12.50 6.24 -14.17
N LEU A 119 -12.75 7.42 -14.74
CA LEU A 119 -11.74 8.49 -14.93
C LEU A 119 -12.05 9.74 -14.08
N GLU A 120 -13.15 9.73 -13.34
CA GLU A 120 -13.59 10.86 -12.52
C GLU A 120 -13.82 10.41 -11.07
N PRO A 121 -12.81 9.84 -10.39
CA PRO A 121 -12.97 9.46 -9.00
C PRO A 121 -13.25 10.67 -8.11
N GLU A 122 -13.99 10.43 -7.03
CA GLU A 122 -14.12 11.44 -5.97
C GLU A 122 -12.83 11.44 -5.14
N ILE A 123 -11.98 12.44 -5.36
CA ILE A 123 -10.73 12.64 -4.62
C ILE A 123 -10.94 13.73 -3.57
N THR A 124 -10.55 13.43 -2.33
CA THR A 124 -10.63 14.34 -1.19
C THR A 124 -9.31 14.34 -0.42
N VAL A 125 -8.98 15.50 0.15
CA VAL A 125 -7.83 15.66 1.05
C VAL A 125 -8.33 16.17 2.39
N SER A 126 -7.92 15.50 3.47
CA SER A 126 -8.28 15.89 4.83
C SER A 126 -7.08 15.72 5.75
N GLY A 127 -6.46 16.84 6.13
CA GLY A 127 -5.28 16.85 6.98
C GLY A 127 -4.11 16.13 6.32
N ASN A 128 -3.84 14.91 6.78
CA ASN A 128 -2.69 14.12 6.36
C ASN A 128 -3.02 12.96 5.42
N THR A 129 -4.22 12.93 4.86
CA THR A 129 -4.67 11.83 4.02
C THR A 129 -5.25 12.33 2.71
N VAL A 130 -4.78 11.73 1.60
CA VAL A 130 -5.43 11.77 0.29
C VAL A 130 -6.32 10.53 0.19
N THR A 131 -7.57 10.70 -0.19
CA THR A 131 -8.53 9.61 -0.35
C THR A 131 -9.21 9.71 -1.70
N ALA A 132 -9.35 8.59 -2.39
CA ALA A 132 -10.15 8.50 -3.61
C ALA A 132 -11.19 7.39 -3.52
N VAL A 133 -12.34 7.62 -4.13
CA VAL A 133 -13.41 6.63 -4.26
C VAL A 133 -13.68 6.35 -5.73
N PHE A 134 -13.64 5.07 -6.10
CA PHE A 134 -13.96 4.59 -7.45
C PHE A 134 -15.13 3.62 -7.41
N ASN A 135 -15.80 3.48 -8.55
CA ASN A 135 -16.62 2.30 -8.78
C ASN A 135 -15.72 1.06 -8.93
N VAL A 136 -16.15 -0.07 -8.39
CA VAL A 136 -15.46 -1.34 -8.58
C VAL A 136 -15.62 -1.78 -10.04
N VAL A 137 -14.49 -2.05 -10.70
CA VAL A 137 -14.43 -2.48 -12.11
C VAL A 137 -13.96 -3.93 -12.27
N GLY A 138 -13.49 -4.58 -11.21
CA GLY A 138 -13.01 -5.98 -11.23
C GLY A 138 -13.29 -6.74 -9.94
N THR A 139 -12.54 -7.81 -9.69
CA THR A 139 -12.70 -8.68 -8.52
C THR A 139 -11.48 -8.66 -7.61
N PHE A 140 -11.72 -8.50 -6.32
CA PHE A 140 -10.67 -8.48 -5.28
C PHE A 140 -10.43 -9.87 -4.71
N SER A 141 -10.17 -10.85 -5.57
CA SER A 141 -10.10 -12.26 -5.16
C SER A 141 -8.67 -12.82 -5.02
N SER A 142 -7.68 -12.23 -5.70
CA SER A 142 -6.28 -12.64 -5.63
C SER A 142 -5.34 -11.63 -6.27
N GLY A 143 -4.03 -11.77 -6.00
CA GLY A 143 -2.98 -10.99 -6.67
C GLY A 143 -3.06 -9.51 -6.35
N ILE A 144 -3.42 -9.19 -5.10
CA ILE A 144 -3.54 -7.81 -4.66
C ILE A 144 -2.13 -7.27 -4.45
N GLU A 145 -1.87 -6.15 -5.10
CA GLU A 145 -0.68 -5.34 -4.98
C GLU A 145 -1.13 -3.95 -4.55
N LEU A 146 -0.52 -3.44 -3.48
CA LEU A 146 -0.82 -2.15 -2.90
C LEU A 146 0.49 -1.45 -2.61
N TRP A 147 0.62 -0.22 -3.11
CA TRP A 147 1.74 0.64 -2.76
C TRP A 147 1.37 2.11 -2.94
N GLY A 148 2.19 2.98 -2.38
CA GLY A 148 2.09 4.42 -2.48
C GLY A 148 3.47 5.05 -2.64
N TRP A 149 3.47 6.23 -3.23
CA TRP A 149 4.65 7.05 -3.42
C TRP A 149 4.30 8.50 -3.18
N ALA A 150 5.20 9.23 -2.55
CA ALA A 150 5.06 10.66 -2.35
C ALA A 150 6.41 11.32 -2.58
N ALA A 151 6.39 12.52 -3.16
CA ALA A 151 7.61 13.27 -3.42
C ALA A 151 7.39 14.77 -3.30
N GLU A 152 8.47 15.48 -2.98
CA GLU A 152 8.55 16.92 -3.05
C GLU A 152 9.78 17.33 -3.85
N TYR A 153 9.60 18.16 -4.88
CA TYR A 153 10.69 18.66 -5.70
C TYR A 153 11.11 20.08 -5.30
N SER A 154 12.38 20.42 -5.47
CA SER A 154 12.83 21.82 -5.41
C SER A 154 12.42 22.63 -6.64
N ILE A 155 12.25 21.96 -7.78
CA ILE A 155 11.76 22.49 -9.06
C ILE A 155 10.79 21.46 -9.63
N GLU A 156 9.56 21.88 -9.97
CA GLU A 156 8.50 21.00 -10.44
C GLU A 156 8.98 20.00 -11.53
N GLY A 157 8.89 18.71 -11.23
CA GLY A 157 9.22 17.61 -12.14
C GLY A 157 10.70 17.43 -12.49
N ASP A 158 11.61 18.22 -11.90
CA ASP A 158 13.04 18.12 -12.15
C ASP A 158 13.71 17.13 -11.20
N ILE A 159 13.81 15.88 -11.65
CA ILE A 159 14.53 14.80 -10.94
C ILE A 159 16.06 14.97 -10.96
N THR A 160 16.59 15.99 -11.64
CA THR A 160 18.01 16.31 -11.63
C THR A 160 18.37 17.34 -10.57
N SER A 161 17.39 18.09 -10.06
CA SER A 161 17.57 19.01 -8.94
C SER A 161 17.32 18.31 -7.60
N GLU A 162 17.38 19.04 -6.49
CA GLU A 162 17.09 18.49 -5.16
C GLU A 162 15.62 18.03 -5.07
N TYR A 163 15.37 16.85 -4.49
CA TYR A 163 14.03 16.36 -4.19
C TYR A 163 14.02 15.40 -2.99
N TRP A 164 12.82 15.19 -2.45
CA TRP A 164 12.54 14.22 -1.40
C TRP A 164 11.52 13.22 -1.93
N GLN A 165 11.66 11.95 -1.58
CA GLN A 165 10.66 10.95 -1.91
C GLN A 165 10.57 9.86 -0.87
N ASP A 166 9.42 9.21 -0.86
CA ASP A 166 9.13 8.10 0.03
C ASP A 166 8.22 7.08 -0.66
N TRP A 167 8.37 5.81 -0.28
CA TRP A 167 7.66 4.67 -0.85
C TRP A 167 7.12 3.78 0.26
N ALA A 168 5.84 3.44 0.16
CA ALA A 168 5.20 2.51 1.08
C ALA A 168 4.58 1.34 0.31
N PRO A 169 4.97 0.08 0.56
CA PRO A 169 6.05 -0.31 1.45
C PRO A 169 7.42 0.01 0.85
N ASN A 170 8.43 0.14 1.71
CA ASN A 170 9.83 0.36 1.36
C ASN A 170 10.38 -0.61 0.29
N ASP A 171 9.86 -1.83 0.16
CA ASP A 171 10.29 -2.79 -0.89
C ASP A 171 10.02 -2.28 -2.34
N TYR A 172 9.22 -1.22 -2.52
CA TYR A 172 9.01 -0.57 -3.81
C TYR A 172 10.00 0.56 -4.10
N ASP A 173 10.74 1.01 -3.11
CA ASP A 173 11.76 2.04 -3.32
C ASP A 173 12.88 1.47 -4.21
N PRO A 174 13.17 2.11 -5.36
CA PRO A 174 14.22 1.65 -6.27
C PRO A 174 15.64 1.69 -5.67
N TYR A 175 15.81 2.33 -4.51
CA TYR A 175 17.08 2.40 -3.78
C TYR A 175 17.13 1.46 -2.56
N PHE A 176 16.06 0.73 -2.28
CA PHE A 176 15.99 -0.19 -1.15
C PHE A 176 16.80 -1.46 -1.45
N GLY A 177 17.78 -1.76 -0.60
CA GLY A 177 18.64 -2.95 -0.72
C GLY A 177 20.05 -2.71 -1.26
N ASP A 178 20.43 -1.47 -1.58
CA ASP A 178 21.81 -1.10 -1.97
C ASP A 178 22.74 -0.83 -0.76
N ASP A 179 22.29 -1.12 0.46
CA ASP A 179 23.15 -1.27 1.64
C ASP A 179 23.94 -2.58 1.55
N ASP A 180 24.75 -2.74 0.51
CA ASP A 180 25.83 -3.71 0.54
C ASP A 180 26.87 -3.18 1.53
N ASP A 181 26.87 -3.83 2.69
CA ASP A 181 27.95 -3.94 3.67
C ASP A 181 29.31 -4.14 2.99
N ASP A 182 29.92 -3.06 2.50
CA ASP A 182 31.34 -3.06 2.16
C ASP A 182 32.15 -2.87 3.45
N ASP A 183 32.03 -3.84 4.37
CA ASP A 183 32.97 -4.09 5.46
C ASP A 183 34.30 -4.56 4.86
N THR A 184 35.01 -3.62 4.21
CA THR A 184 36.41 -3.80 3.89
C THR A 184 37.24 -3.52 5.14
N THR A 185 37.30 -4.54 5.99
CA THR A 185 38.30 -4.65 7.04
C THR A 185 39.70 -4.52 6.39
N PRO A 186 40.61 -3.67 6.90
CA PRO A 186 41.95 -3.55 6.34
C PRO A 186 42.82 -4.72 6.84
N GLY A 187 43.15 -5.64 5.94
CA GLY A 187 43.98 -6.81 6.23
C GLY A 187 45.03 -7.04 5.15
N ASP A 188 46.26 -6.67 5.47
CA ASP A 188 47.50 -7.08 4.80
C ASP A 188 47.57 -8.61 4.61
N ASP A 189 48.01 -9.08 3.44
CA ASP A 189 49.34 -9.68 3.22
C ASP A 189 49.38 -10.53 1.94
N ASP A 190 50.57 -10.51 1.34
CA ASP A 190 51.06 -11.25 0.18
C ASP A 190 50.70 -12.75 0.16
N ASP A 191 50.36 -13.31 -1.02
CA ASP A 191 51.26 -14.25 -1.71
C ASP A 191 50.72 -14.74 -3.07
N ASP A 192 51.70 -15.10 -3.89
CA ASP A 192 51.69 -15.42 -5.32
C ASP A 192 51.13 -16.83 -5.66
N ASP A 193 50.75 -16.96 -6.94
CA ASP A 193 50.86 -18.15 -7.79
C ASP A 193 49.80 -19.29 -7.78
N THR A 194 49.08 -19.31 -8.91
CA THR A 194 48.48 -20.41 -9.71
C THR A 194 47.64 -21.54 -9.08
N THR A 195 46.35 -21.59 -9.45
CA THR A 195 45.72 -22.71 -10.21
C THR A 195 44.36 -22.28 -10.80
N PRO A 196 44.01 -22.54 -12.07
CA PRO A 196 42.65 -22.38 -12.58
C PRO A 196 41.85 -23.68 -12.41
N GLY A 197 40.79 -23.63 -11.62
CA GLY A 197 39.84 -24.73 -11.44
C GLY A 197 38.41 -24.19 -11.52
N ASP A 198 37.74 -24.52 -12.62
CA ASP A 198 36.29 -24.54 -12.74
C ASP A 198 35.68 -25.32 -11.56
N ASP A 199 34.67 -24.75 -10.91
CA ASP A 199 33.46 -25.46 -10.51
C ASP A 199 32.35 -24.42 -10.25
N ASP A 200 31.42 -24.38 -11.19
CA ASP A 200 30.11 -23.75 -11.09
C ASP A 200 29.29 -24.45 -9.99
N ASP A 201 29.08 -23.80 -8.85
CA ASP A 201 27.98 -24.13 -7.94
C ASP A 201 27.00 -22.95 -7.93
N ASP A 202 26.06 -23.05 -8.88
CA ASP A 202 24.89 -22.22 -9.10
C ASP A 202 23.84 -22.54 -8.01
N ASP A 203 23.97 -21.94 -6.82
CA ASP A 203 22.93 -21.98 -5.78
C ASP A 203 21.78 -21.04 -6.17
N THR A 204 20.93 -21.57 -7.05
CA THR A 204 19.69 -20.95 -7.55
C THR A 204 18.51 -21.26 -6.64
N THR A 205 18.65 -21.14 -5.32
CA THR A 205 17.47 -21.12 -4.46
C THR A 205 16.86 -19.71 -4.49
N PRO A 206 15.68 -19.53 -5.13
CA PRO A 206 15.04 -18.22 -5.13
C PRO A 206 14.64 -17.86 -3.70
N PRO A 207 14.76 -16.58 -3.29
CA PRO A 207 14.30 -16.14 -1.99
C PRO A 207 12.84 -16.54 -1.81
N THR A 208 12.53 -17.11 -0.65
CA THR A 208 11.15 -17.50 -0.32
C THR A 208 10.31 -16.22 -0.32
N PRO A 209 9.23 -16.12 -1.11
CA PRO A 209 8.42 -14.91 -1.15
C PRO A 209 7.91 -14.59 0.27
N PRO A 210 7.89 -13.30 0.67
CA PRO A 210 7.42 -12.90 1.98
C PRO A 210 6.00 -13.44 2.21
N ILE A 211 5.78 -14.01 3.39
CA ILE A 211 4.47 -14.50 3.81
C ILE A 211 3.54 -13.27 3.83
N PRO A 212 2.46 -13.25 3.03
CA PRO A 212 1.58 -12.09 3.00
C PRO A 212 1.04 -11.82 4.41
N PRO A 213 1.00 -10.55 4.85
CA PRO A 213 0.48 -10.19 6.16
C PRO A 213 -0.96 -10.68 6.27
N THR A 214 -1.19 -11.64 7.17
CA THR A 214 -2.55 -12.10 7.47
C THR A 214 -3.30 -10.98 8.17
N THR A 215 -4.33 -10.44 7.52
CA THR A 215 -5.18 -9.36 8.04
C THR A 215 -5.82 -9.76 9.37
N PRO A 216 -5.60 -9.02 10.48
CA PRO A 216 -6.29 -9.29 11.72
C PRO A 216 -7.76 -8.82 11.67
N GLY A 217 -8.70 -9.76 11.84
CA GLY A 217 -9.76 -9.61 12.84
C GLY A 217 -11.13 -9.00 12.46
N PHE A 218 -11.45 -8.73 11.19
CA PHE A 218 -12.83 -8.30 10.84
C PHE A 218 -13.90 -9.38 11.09
N GLU A 219 -13.50 -10.66 11.09
CA GLU A 219 -14.38 -11.80 11.35
C GLU A 219 -14.87 -11.86 12.81
N ILE A 220 -14.09 -11.33 13.75
CA ILE A 220 -14.43 -11.36 15.18
C ILE A 220 -15.51 -10.30 15.48
N LEU A 221 -15.42 -9.12 14.86
CA LEU A 221 -16.39 -8.04 15.07
C LEU A 221 -17.78 -8.37 14.51
N THR A 222 -17.83 -9.01 13.34
CA THR A 222 -19.09 -9.48 12.74
C THR A 222 -19.73 -10.59 13.58
N LEU A 223 -18.94 -11.51 14.13
CA LEU A 223 -19.43 -12.54 15.06
C LEU A 223 -20.00 -11.93 16.36
N ILE A 224 -19.32 -10.93 16.95
CA ILE A 224 -19.78 -10.24 18.17
C ILE A 224 -21.11 -9.50 17.91
N ALA A 225 -21.22 -8.79 16.78
CA ALA A 225 -22.46 -8.09 16.41
C ALA A 225 -23.64 -9.06 16.22
N ALA A 226 -23.41 -10.19 15.54
CA ALA A 226 -24.42 -11.23 15.33
C ALA A 226 -24.92 -11.84 16.66
N ILE A 227 -24.00 -12.11 17.61
CA ILE A 227 -24.35 -12.61 18.95
C ILE A 227 -25.18 -11.57 19.73
N GLY A 228 -24.80 -10.28 19.64
CA GLY A 228 -25.53 -9.18 20.29
C GLY A 228 -26.99 -9.08 19.83
N VAL A 229 -27.22 -9.15 18.52
CA VAL A 229 -28.58 -9.13 17.94
C VAL A 229 -29.40 -10.35 18.38
N ALA A 230 -28.79 -11.54 18.39
CA ALA A 230 -29.45 -12.77 18.83
C ALA A 230 -29.87 -12.70 20.32
N LEU A 231 -29.02 -12.17 21.19
CA LEU A 231 -29.32 -12.02 22.62
C LEU A 231 -30.43 -10.99 22.87
N ILE A 232 -30.46 -9.87 22.14
CA ILE A 232 -31.54 -8.87 22.23
C ILE A 232 -32.89 -9.46 21.81
N ALA A 233 -32.90 -10.23 20.71
CA ALA A 233 -34.11 -10.91 20.22
C ALA A 233 -34.64 -11.96 21.22
N LEU A 234 -33.74 -12.66 21.91
CA LEU A 234 -34.09 -13.62 22.96
C LEU A 234 -34.60 -12.94 24.25
N ARG A 235 -34.06 -11.77 24.61
CA ARG A 235 -34.44 -11.05 25.84
C ARG A 235 -35.83 -10.42 25.76
N LYS A 236 -36.29 -10.01 24.58
CA LYS A 236 -37.67 -9.49 24.37
C LYS A 236 -38.77 -10.56 24.40
N ARG A 237 -38.42 -11.84 24.56
CA ARG A 237 -39.37 -12.98 24.62
C ARG A 237 -39.62 -13.53 26.02
N LYS A 238 -38.96 -12.99 27.05
CA LYS A 238 -39.36 -13.16 28.45
C LYS A 238 -40.22 -11.98 28.86
#